data_AF-A0A1B2Z5N4-F1
#
_entry.id   AF-A0A1B2Z5N4-F1
#
_cell.length_a   1.000
_cell.length_b   1.000
_cell.length_c   1.000
_cell.angle_alpha   90.00
_cell.angle_beta   90.00
_cell.angle_gamma   90.00
#
_symmetry.space_group_name_H-M   'P 1'
#
loop_
_entity.id
_entity.type
_entity.pdbx_description
1 polymer ?
#
loop_
_entity_poly.entity_id
_entity_poly.type
_entity_poly.pdbx_seq_one_letter_code
_entity_poly.pdbx_strand_id
1 'polypeptide(L)' 'MIIDQITKTFINDQINPLTLILGVTGLIFYVAGYIQFKYPPKKTNHFYGYRTKTSMRSQEVWNYAQTFSAKKFSI' A
#
# COMPACT_ATOMS: atom_id res chain seq x y z
N MET A 1 -18.54 38.52 0.42
CA MET A 1 -19.49 37.95 -0.57
C MET A 1 -18.76 37.24 -1.71
N ILE A 2 -17.92 37.94 -2.49
CA ILE A 2 -17.14 37.34 -3.60
C ILE A 2 -16.14 36.28 -3.10
N ILE A 3 -15.39 36.58 -2.03
CA ILE A 3 -14.41 35.64 -1.46
C ILE A 3 -15.09 34.34 -0.97
N ASP A 4 -16.28 34.45 -0.38
CA ASP A 4 -17.05 33.28 0.08
C ASP A 4 -17.57 32.42 -1.08
N GLN A 5 -17.99 33.05 -2.18
CA GLN A 5 -18.37 32.35 -3.41
C GLN A 5 -17.18 31.65 -4.06
N ILE A 6 -16.03 32.31 -4.15
CA ILE A 6 -14.80 31.73 -4.70
C ILE A 6 -14.39 30.49 -3.87
N THR A 7 -14.38 30.62 -2.54
CA THR A 7 -14.09 29.51 -1.63
C THR A 7 -15.08 28.35 -1.79
N LYS A 8 -16.38 28.65 -1.95
CA LYS A 8 -17.39 27.62 -2.24
C LYS A 8 -17.18 26.95 -3.59
N THR A 9 -16.82 27.68 -4.64
CA THR A 9 -16.52 27.10 -5.96
C THR A 9 -15.30 26.17 -5.93
N PHE A 10 -14.30 26.47 -5.10
CA PHE A 10 -13.14 25.59 -4.88
C PHE A 10 -13.41 24.39 -3.95
N ILE A 11 -14.41 24.47 -3.06
CA ILE A 11 -14.79 23.37 -2.14
C ILE A 11 -15.84 22.45 -2.77
N ASN A 12 -16.66 22.97 -3.67
CA ASN A 12 -17.75 22.25 -4.34
C ASN A 12 -17.22 21.42 -5.52
N ASP A 13 -16.10 20.73 -5.28
CA ASP A 13 -15.40 19.93 -6.27
C ASP A 13 -16.38 18.92 -6.88
N GLN A 14 -16.58 19.07 -8.18
CA GLN A 14 -17.39 18.22 -9.08
C GLN A 14 -16.86 16.77 -9.17
N ILE A 15 -15.86 16.42 -8.36
CA ILE A 15 -15.21 15.12 -8.34
C ILE A 15 -16.12 14.18 -7.57
N ASN A 16 -16.59 13.13 -8.26
CA ASN A 16 -17.42 12.12 -7.63
C ASN A 16 -16.65 11.55 -6.41
N PRO A 17 -17.23 11.62 -5.18
CA PRO A 17 -16.56 11.16 -3.98
C PRO A 17 -16.13 9.69 -4.09
N LEU A 18 -16.87 8.87 -4.85
CA LEU A 18 -16.49 7.48 -5.14
C LEU A 18 -15.20 7.41 -5.98
N THR A 19 -15.06 8.23 -7.01
CA THR A 19 -13.86 8.28 -7.86
C THR A 19 -12.64 8.71 -7.06
N LEU A 20 -12.80 9.68 -6.16
CA LEU A 20 -11.72 10.11 -5.26
C LEU A 20 -11.28 8.97 -4.33
N ILE A 21 -12.24 8.31 -3.67
CA ILE A 21 -11.95 7.20 -2.75
C ILE A 21 -11.26 6.06 -3.50
N LEU A 22 -11.81 5.63 -4.64
CA LEU A 22 -11.26 4.53 -5.42
C LEU A 22 -9.88 4.88 -6.01
N GLY A 23 -9.70 6.10 -6.50
CA GLY A 23 -8.43 6.57 -7.05
C GLY A 23 -7.33 6.64 -6.00
N VAL A 24 -7.62 7.23 -4.83
CA VAL A 24 -6.66 7.35 -3.73
C VAL A 24 -6.34 5.98 -3.13
N THR A 25 -7.35 5.14 -2.87
CA THR A 25 -7.12 3.78 -2.34
C THR A 25 -6.32 2.92 -3.31
N GLY A 26 -6.65 2.94 -4.60
CA GLY A 26 -5.89 2.23 -5.64
C GLY A 26 -4.44 2.68 -5.71
N LEU A 27 -4.19 3.99 -5.65
CA LEU A 27 -2.84 4.55 -5.63
C LEU A 27 -2.05 4.09 -4.39
N ILE A 28 -2.68 4.10 -3.21
CA ILE A 28 -2.06 3.63 -1.96
C ILE A 28 -1.65 2.16 -2.09
N PHE A 29 -2.54 1.29 -2.58
CA PHE A 29 -2.22 -0.13 -2.76
C PHE A 29 -1.15 -0.37 -3.82
N TYR A 30 -1.16 0.40 -4.91
CA TYR A 30 -0.14 0.33 -5.94
C TYR A 30 1.24 0.67 -5.38
N VAL A 31 1.35 1.78 -4.64
CA VAL A 31 2.61 2.20 -4.00
C VAL A 31 3.05 1.18 -2.95
N ALA A 32 2.12 0.68 -2.12
CA ALA A 32 2.43 -0.34 -1.12
C ALA A 32 2.95 -1.64 -1.75
N GLY A 33 2.32 -2.10 -2.84
CA GLY A 33 2.75 -3.28 -3.60
C GLY A 33 4.14 -3.07 -4.24
N TYR A 34 4.39 -1.89 -4.81
CA TYR A 34 5.70 -1.56 -5.39
C TYR A 34 6.81 -1.52 -4.34
N ILE A 35 6.55 -0.93 -3.15
CA ILE A 35 7.50 -0.92 -2.03
C ILE A 35 7.77 -2.36 -1.57
N GLN A 36 6.75 -3.20 -1.45
CA GLN A 36 6.92 -4.59 -1.03
C GLN A 36 7.72 -5.41 -2.05
N PHE A 37 7.55 -5.14 -3.35
CA PHE A 37 8.31 -5.77 -4.42
C PHE A 37 9.79 -5.34 -4.40
N LYS A 38 10.05 -4.04 -4.29
CA LYS A 38 11.42 -3.51 -4.36
C LYS A 38 12.20 -3.68 -3.05
N TYR A 39 11.51 -3.63 -1.92
CA TYR A 39 12.08 -3.72 -0.58
C TYR A 39 11.33 -4.76 0.24
N PRO A 40 11.50 -6.06 -0.05
CA PRO A 40 10.93 -7.10 0.78
C PRO A 40 11.41 -6.93 2.24
N PRO A 41 10.54 -7.15 3.24
CA PRO A 41 10.89 -6.93 4.64
C PRO A 41 12.10 -7.77 5.04
N LYS A 42 13.22 -7.12 5.34
CA LYS A 42 14.47 -7.79 5.75
C LYS A 42 14.49 -8.22 7.23
N LYS A 43 13.48 -7.80 8.00
CA LYS A 43 13.32 -8.09 9.42
C LYS A 43 11.90 -8.61 9.65
N THR A 44 11.74 -9.53 10.60
CA THR A 44 10.43 -9.97 11.06
C THR A 44 9.65 -8.77 11.60
N ASN A 45 8.70 -8.27 10.83
CA ASN A 45 7.80 -7.21 11.27
C ASN A 45 6.38 -7.76 11.39
N HIS A 46 5.68 -7.35 12.44
CA HIS A 46 4.29 -7.75 12.63
C HIS A 46 3.32 -6.92 11.79
N PHE A 47 3.75 -5.79 11.21
CA PHE A 47 2.87 -4.89 10.46
C PHE A 47 2.80 -5.15 8.95
N TYR A 48 3.81 -5.78 8.33
CA TYR A 48 3.84 -6.05 6.88
C TYR A 48 4.71 -7.28 6.53
N GLY A 49 4.52 -7.85 5.33
CA GLY A 49 5.20 -9.08 4.87
C GLY A 49 4.38 -10.36 5.07
N TYR A 50 4.89 -11.49 4.54
CA TYR A 50 4.30 -12.82 4.67
C TYR A 50 4.38 -13.31 6.14
N ARG A 51 3.24 -13.26 6.85
CA ARG A 51 3.12 -13.52 8.30
C ARG A 51 2.43 -14.85 8.58
N THR A 52 3.07 -15.96 8.24
CA THR A 52 2.66 -17.28 8.77
C THR A 52 3.51 -17.64 9.98
N LYS A 53 2.94 -18.35 10.96
CA LYS A 53 3.65 -18.79 12.18
C LYS A 53 4.95 -19.53 11.83
N THR A 54 4.92 -20.31 10.76
CA THR A 54 6.08 -21.04 10.21
C THR A 54 7.12 -20.09 9.61
N SER A 55 6.69 -19.09 8.83
CA SER A 55 7.62 -18.12 8.20
C SER A 55 8.30 -17.16 9.19
N MET A 56 7.73 -16.97 10.38
CA MET A 56 8.27 -16.07 11.42
C MET A 56 9.11 -16.79 12.48
N ARG A 57 9.36 -18.11 12.32
CA ARG A 57 10.06 -18.95 13.32
C ARG A 57 11.52 -18.55 13.52
N SER A 58 12.21 -18.11 12.47
CA SER A 58 13.57 -17.60 12.53
C SER A 58 13.81 -16.55 11.46
N GLN A 59 14.84 -15.73 11.62
CA GLN A 59 15.19 -14.68 10.66
C GLN A 59 15.61 -15.26 9.29
N GLU A 60 16.23 -16.44 9.26
CA GLU A 60 16.57 -17.15 8.02
C GLU A 60 15.32 -17.61 7.26
N VAL A 61 14.37 -18.23 7.96
CA VAL A 61 13.11 -18.68 7.37
C VAL A 61 12.28 -17.49 6.88
N TRP A 62 12.32 -16.38 7.61
CA TRP A 62 11.69 -15.12 7.18
C TRP A 62 12.29 -14.61 5.87
N ASN A 63 13.62 -14.53 5.78
CA ASN A 63 14.31 -14.07 4.57
C ASN A 63 14.01 -14.97 3.36
N TYR A 64 13.99 -16.28 3.57
CA TYR A 64 13.62 -17.26 2.54
C TYR A 64 12.17 -17.09 2.10
N ALA A 65 11.22 -17.01 3.04
CA ALA A 65 9.80 -16.89 2.74
C ALA A 65 9.46 -15.59 2.00
N GLN A 66 10.04 -14.45 2.38
CA GLN A 66 9.82 -13.18 1.67
C GLN A 66 10.41 -13.20 0.26
N THR A 67 11.61 -13.76 0.08
CA THR A 67 12.24 -13.89 -1.24
C THR A 67 11.46 -14.83 -2.14
N PHE A 68 11.01 -15.97 -1.61
CA PHE A 68 10.18 -16.93 -2.32
C PHE A 68 8.82 -16.33 -2.71
N SER A 69 8.16 -15.62 -1.78
CA SER A 69 6.87 -14.98 -2.04
C SER A 69 6.99 -13.87 -3.08
N ALA A 70 8.04 -13.04 -3.02
CA ALA A 70 8.29 -12.00 -4.03
C ALA A 70 8.58 -12.61 -5.41
N LYS A 71 9.35 -13.71 -5.46
CA LYS A 71 9.63 -14.42 -6.71
C LYS A 71 8.38 -15.06 -7.33
N LYS A 72 7.50 -15.64 -6.51
CA LYS A 72 6.21 -16.19 -6.97
C LYS A 72 5.23 -15.14 -7.46
N PHE A 73 5.34 -13.90 -7.00
CA PHE A 73 4.49 -12.80 -7.47
C PHE A 73 4.89 -12.29 -8.86
N SER A 74 6.10 -12.61 -9.33
CA SER A 74 6.68 -12.11 -10.58
C SER A 74 6.69 -13.14 -11.73
N ILE A 75 6.01 -14.28 -11.56
CA ILE A 75 5.73 -15.31 -12.59
C ILE A 75 4.22 -15.33 -12.80
#